data_AF-A0A3B0T7T0-F1
#
_entry.id   AF-A0A3B0T7T0-F1
#
_cell.length_a   1.000
_cell.length_b   1.000
_cell.length_c   1.000
_cell.angle_alpha   90.00
_cell.angle_beta   90.00
_cell.angle_gamma   90.00
#
_symmetry.space_group_name_H-M   'P 1'
#
loop_
_entity.id
_entity.type
_entity.pdbx_description
1 polymer ?
#
loop_
_entity_poly.entity_id
_entity_poly.type
_entity_poly.pdbx_seq_one_letter_code
_entity_poly.pdbx_strand_id
1 'polypeptide(L)'
;MKSLWNEADVTEFLNDPLTLRVYTSRLLGQEEDLVLHGGGNTSVKAEVADLFGEKQNILYVKGSGWDLATIEAPGFAPVKMDVLTRMAQLDNLSDTEMVKNQRAAMLDPYAPNPSVEAILHAIIPFKFVDHTHADA
;
A
#
# COMPACT_ATOMS: atom_id res chain seq x y z
N MET A 1 -20.20 9.64 10.29
CA MET A 1 -19.52 8.51 9.62
C MET A 1 -20.10 7.20 10.11
N LYS A 2 -20.40 6.27 9.19
CA LYS A 2 -20.90 4.93 9.48
C LYS A 2 -19.85 3.92 9.01
N SER A 3 -19.57 2.87 9.78
CA SER A 3 -18.71 1.79 9.31
C SER A 3 -19.43 0.96 8.25
N LEU A 4 -18.76 0.73 7.11
CA LEU A 4 -19.22 -0.18 6.05
C LEU A 4 -18.62 -1.59 6.16
N TRP A 5 -17.78 -1.84 7.18
CA TRP A 5 -17.17 -3.15 7.39
C TRP A 5 -18.23 -4.23 7.65
N ASN A 6 -18.10 -5.36 6.96
CA ASN A 6 -18.96 -6.51 7.12
C ASN A 6 -18.12 -7.80 7.27
N GLU A 7 -18.18 -8.42 8.45
CA GLU A 7 -17.44 -9.64 8.77
C GLU A 7 -17.74 -10.79 7.80
N ALA A 8 -18.97 -10.88 7.28
CA ALA A 8 -19.37 -11.95 6.38
C ALA A 8 -18.58 -11.92 5.05
N ASP A 9 -18.17 -10.72 4.61
CA ASP A 9 -17.47 -10.54 3.34
C ASP A 9 -16.03 -11.06 3.40
N VAL A 10 -15.40 -11.04 4.58
CA VAL A 10 -13.95 -11.26 4.70
C VAL A 10 -13.55 -12.67 5.10
N THR A 11 -14.52 -13.49 5.49
CA THR A 11 -14.30 -14.84 6.06
C THR A 11 -13.38 -15.72 5.20
N GLU A 12 -13.44 -15.58 3.88
CA GLU A 12 -12.71 -16.42 2.93
C GLU A 12 -11.28 -15.93 2.64
N PHE A 13 -10.93 -14.69 2.97
CA PHE A 13 -9.63 -14.10 2.64
C PHE A 13 -8.89 -13.48 3.84
N LEU A 14 -9.24 -13.83 5.08
CA LEU A 14 -8.48 -13.42 6.28
C LEU A 14 -6.99 -13.83 6.24
N ASN A 15 -6.68 -14.92 5.52
CA ASN A 15 -5.31 -15.41 5.33
C ASN A 15 -4.63 -14.87 4.07
N ASP A 16 -5.30 -14.00 3.31
CA ASP A 16 -4.76 -13.29 2.16
C ASP A 16 -4.73 -11.78 2.47
N PRO A 17 -3.59 -11.26 2.97
CA PRO A 17 -3.49 -9.86 3.36
C PRO A 17 -3.73 -8.88 2.21
N LEU A 18 -3.40 -9.27 0.97
CA LEU A 18 -3.57 -8.38 -0.19
C LEU A 18 -5.04 -8.31 -0.61
N THR A 19 -5.73 -9.45 -0.66
CA THR A 19 -7.17 -9.47 -0.94
C THR A 19 -7.96 -8.74 0.14
N LEU A 20 -7.60 -8.94 1.42
CA LEU A 20 -8.19 -8.17 2.51
C LEU A 20 -7.91 -6.66 2.37
N ARG A 21 -6.70 -6.30 1.90
CA ARG A 21 -6.35 -4.89 1.66
C ARG A 21 -7.19 -4.28 0.57
N VAL A 22 -7.36 -4.96 -0.57
CA VAL A 22 -8.27 -4.54 -1.65
C VAL A 22 -9.67 -4.25 -1.10
N TYR A 23 -10.23 -5.16 -0.29
CA TYR A 23 -11.54 -4.95 0.34
C TYR A 23 -11.57 -3.67 1.20
N THR A 24 -10.63 -3.53 2.15
CA THR A 24 -10.60 -2.37 3.04
C THR A 24 -10.37 -1.05 2.32
N SER A 25 -9.56 -1.04 1.25
CA SER A 25 -9.32 0.14 0.42
C SER A 25 -10.59 0.58 -0.30
N ARG A 26 -11.39 -0.37 -0.80
CA ARG A 26 -12.67 -0.07 -1.45
C ARG A 26 -13.70 0.50 -0.48
N LEU A 27 -13.73 0.01 0.76
CA LEU A 27 -14.60 0.61 1.79
C LEU A 27 -14.26 2.09 2.04
N LEU A 28 -12.96 2.43 2.09
CA LEU A 28 -12.52 3.82 2.25
C LEU A 28 -12.86 4.65 1.00
N GLY A 29 -12.60 4.12 -0.20
CA GLY A 29 -12.83 4.83 -1.47
C GLY A 29 -14.30 5.06 -1.80
N GLN A 30 -15.23 4.29 -1.22
CA GLN A 30 -16.67 4.49 -1.41
C GLN A 30 -17.24 5.68 -0.62
N GLU A 31 -16.50 6.17 0.37
CA GLU A 31 -16.90 7.33 1.18
C GLU A 31 -16.22 8.58 0.63
N GLU A 32 -16.96 9.40 -0.12
CA GLU A 32 -16.44 10.59 -0.80
C GLU A 32 -15.74 11.57 0.16
N ASP A 33 -16.28 11.72 1.38
CA ASP A 33 -15.74 12.58 2.44
C ASP A 33 -14.35 12.10 2.93
N LEU A 34 -13.99 10.83 2.73
CA LEU A 34 -12.70 10.28 3.13
C LEU A 34 -11.62 10.39 2.05
N VAL A 35 -12.03 10.43 0.77
CA VAL A 35 -11.10 10.30 -0.36
C VAL A 35 -11.36 11.41 -1.37
N LEU A 36 -11.07 12.65 -0.95
CA LEU A 36 -11.21 13.82 -1.81
C LEU A 36 -10.33 13.70 -3.06
N HIS A 37 -10.95 13.88 -4.23
CA HIS A 37 -10.28 13.96 -5.53
C HIS A 37 -9.39 12.75 -5.89
N GLY A 38 -9.73 11.55 -5.39
CA GLY A 38 -8.92 10.33 -5.63
C GLY A 38 -7.58 10.31 -4.88
N GLY A 39 -7.43 11.19 -3.88
CA GLY A 39 -6.30 11.25 -2.97
C GLY A 39 -6.20 10.04 -2.04
N GLY A 40 -5.32 10.12 -1.04
CA GLY A 40 -5.10 9.03 -0.10
C GLY A 40 -4.45 7.76 -0.71
N ASN A 41 -3.95 6.91 0.17
CA ASN A 41 -3.37 5.63 -0.18
C ASN A 41 -3.43 4.66 1.02
N THR A 42 -3.28 3.39 0.69
CA THR A 42 -3.37 2.30 1.66
C THR A 42 -2.25 1.33 1.39
N SER A 43 -1.85 0.60 2.43
CA SER A 43 -0.84 -0.44 2.30
C SER A 43 -1.08 -1.63 3.21
N VAL A 44 -0.49 -2.76 2.87
CA VAL A 44 -0.35 -3.93 3.74
C VAL A 44 1.09 -4.46 3.71
N LYS A 45 1.63 -4.75 4.89
CA LYS A 45 2.91 -5.45 5.05
C LYS A 45 2.69 -6.95 4.96
N ALA A 46 3.52 -7.63 4.16
CA ALA A 46 3.42 -9.07 3.92
C ALA A 46 4.82 -9.69 3.81
N GLU A 47 4.86 -11.01 3.98
CA GLU A 47 6.04 -11.84 3.71
C GLU A 47 5.76 -12.64 2.44
N VAL A 48 6.67 -12.58 1.46
CA VAL A 48 6.56 -13.32 0.20
C VAL A 48 7.83 -14.11 -0.05
N ALA A 49 7.70 -15.28 -0.67
CA ALA A 49 8.85 -16.06 -1.12
C ALA A 49 9.30 -15.58 -2.50
N ASP A 50 10.60 -15.47 -2.70
CA ASP A 50 11.18 -15.21 -4.02
C ASP A 50 11.31 -16.50 -4.86
N LEU A 51 11.94 -16.39 -6.04
CA LEU A 51 12.15 -17.51 -6.97
C LEU A 51 12.94 -18.68 -6.34
N PHE A 52 13.75 -18.41 -5.32
CA PHE A 52 14.57 -19.41 -4.63
C PHE A 52 13.89 -19.93 -3.36
N GLY A 53 12.70 -19.44 -3.03
CA GLY A 53 11.97 -19.78 -1.81
C GLY A 53 12.41 -18.97 -0.59
N GLU A 54 13.26 -17.96 -0.75
CA GLU A 54 13.70 -17.11 0.35
C GLU A 54 12.61 -16.10 0.69
N LYS A 55 12.35 -15.94 1.99
CA LYS A 55 11.30 -15.06 2.47
C LYS A 55 11.76 -13.61 2.53
N GLN A 56 10.98 -12.71 1.98
CA GLN A 56 11.24 -11.28 1.94
C GLN A 56 10.05 -10.50 2.49
N ASN A 57 10.31 -9.52 3.36
CA ASN A 57 9.29 -8.60 3.83
C ASN A 57 9.05 -7.51 2.79
N ILE A 58 7.80 -7.31 2.41
CA ILE A 58 7.38 -6.31 1.45
C ILE A 58 6.23 -5.45 1.97
N LEU A 59 6.09 -4.30 1.35
CA LEU A 59 4.96 -3.41 1.43
C LEU A 59 4.19 -3.48 0.12
N TYR A 60 2.96 -3.99 0.14
CA TYR A 60 2.00 -3.71 -0.92
C TYR A 60 1.41 -2.33 -0.66
N VAL A 61 1.70 -1.36 -1.52
CA VAL A 61 1.21 0.03 -1.39
C VAL A 61 0.48 0.45 -2.65
N LYS A 62 -0.61 1.24 -2.51
CA LYS A 62 -1.36 1.80 -3.65
C LYS A 62 -0.40 2.37 -4.69
N GLY A 63 -0.59 1.96 -5.93
CA GLY A 63 0.10 2.49 -7.08
C GLY A 63 -0.51 3.78 -7.61
N SER A 64 0.32 4.64 -8.17
CA SER A 64 -0.11 5.87 -8.83
C SER A 64 -1.08 5.58 -9.98
N GLY A 65 -2.15 6.38 -10.06
CA GLY A 65 -3.18 6.27 -11.11
C GLY A 65 -4.33 5.31 -10.78
N TRP A 66 -4.30 4.62 -9.64
CA TRP A 66 -5.41 3.79 -9.17
C TRP A 66 -6.35 4.55 -8.25
N ASP A 67 -7.64 4.28 -8.36
CA ASP A 67 -8.69 4.79 -7.47
C ASP A 67 -8.96 3.75 -6.35
N LEU A 68 -9.01 4.18 -5.09
CA LEU A 68 -9.27 3.27 -3.95
C LEU A 68 -10.65 2.59 -4.05
N ALA A 69 -11.66 3.27 -4.59
CA ALA A 69 -13.02 2.75 -4.72
C ALA A 69 -13.11 1.54 -5.67
N THR A 70 -12.18 1.45 -6.63
CA THR A 70 -12.16 0.40 -7.66
C THR A 70 -10.89 -0.44 -7.66
N ILE A 71 -9.94 -0.15 -6.76
CA ILE A 71 -8.61 -0.79 -6.76
C ILE A 71 -8.70 -2.31 -6.74
N GLU A 72 -7.78 -2.96 -7.44
CA GLU A 72 -7.61 -4.42 -7.46
C GLU A 72 -6.19 -4.77 -6.99
N ALA A 73 -5.91 -6.06 -6.80
CA ALA A 73 -4.58 -6.51 -6.39
C ALA A 73 -3.43 -5.94 -7.27
N PRO A 74 -3.56 -5.86 -8.62
CA PRO A 74 -2.53 -5.21 -9.48
C PRO A 74 -2.33 -3.72 -9.21
N GLY A 75 -3.27 -3.07 -8.52
CA GLY A 75 -3.16 -1.68 -8.08
C GLY A 75 -2.20 -1.47 -6.92
N PHE A 76 -1.64 -2.53 -6.33
CA PHE A 76 -0.66 -2.44 -5.25
C PHE A 76 0.75 -2.80 -5.73
N ALA A 77 1.68 -1.86 -5.61
CA ALA A 77 3.09 -2.08 -5.89
C ALA A 77 3.75 -2.86 -4.75
N PRO A 78 4.43 -4.00 -5.00
CA PRO A 78 5.15 -4.76 -3.98
C PRO A 78 6.58 -4.23 -3.81
N VAL A 79 6.82 -3.42 -2.79
CA VAL A 79 8.13 -2.77 -2.54
C VAL A 79 8.85 -3.41 -1.36
N LYS A 80 10.16 -3.65 -1.47
CA LYS A 80 10.96 -4.22 -0.40
C LYS A 80 10.99 -3.33 0.86
N MET A 81 10.66 -3.91 2.01
CA MET A 81 10.58 -3.20 3.29
C MET A 81 11.94 -2.72 3.81
N ASP A 82 13.00 -3.50 3.62
CA ASP A 82 14.35 -3.14 4.06
C ASP A 82 14.86 -1.88 3.35
N VAL A 83 14.57 -1.74 2.05
CA VAL A 83 14.91 -0.54 1.29
C VAL A 83 14.13 0.67 1.81
N LEU A 84 12.80 0.56 1.95
CA LEU A 84 11.96 1.68 2.43
C LEU A 84 12.37 2.15 3.83
N THR A 85 12.64 1.22 4.74
CA THR A 85 13.04 1.54 6.12
C THR A 85 14.43 2.15 6.19
N ARG A 86 15.37 1.75 5.33
CA ARG A 86 16.69 2.39 5.19
C ARG A 86 16.60 3.77 4.56
N MET A 87 15.73 3.96 3.57
CA MET A 87 15.48 5.28 2.98
C MET A 87 14.97 6.28 4.03
N ALA A 88 14.14 5.83 4.98
CA ALA A 88 13.66 6.65 6.09
C ALA A 88 14.76 7.14 7.06
N GLN A 89 15.94 6.52 7.02
CA GLN A 89 17.07 6.87 7.90
C GLN A 89 18.03 7.88 7.25
N LEU A 90 17.81 8.26 5.99
CA LEU A 90 18.63 9.24 5.31
C LEU A 90 18.30 10.65 5.81
N ASP A 91 19.33 11.44 6.13
CA ASP A 91 19.16 12.84 6.53
C ASP A 91 18.51 13.68 5.43
N ASN A 92 18.78 13.33 4.16
CA ASN A 92 18.25 13.99 2.98
C ASN A 92 17.96 12.95 1.90
N LEU A 93 16.81 13.11 1.23
CA LEU A 93 16.42 12.31 0.08
C LEU A 93 15.56 13.18 -0.84
N SER A 94 16.02 13.45 -2.07
CA SER A 94 15.21 14.21 -3.02
C SER A 94 14.04 13.39 -3.57
N ASP A 95 12.98 14.05 -4.05
CA ASP A 95 11.83 13.38 -4.66
C ASP A 95 12.23 12.45 -5.82
N THR A 96 13.18 12.90 -6.66
CA THR A 96 13.69 12.11 -7.78
C THR A 96 14.40 10.85 -7.30
N GLU A 97 15.23 10.96 -6.26
CA GLU A 97 15.91 9.79 -5.67
C GLU A 97 14.89 8.87 -4.98
N MET A 98 13.91 9.43 -4.28
CA MET A 98 12.84 8.69 -3.63
C MET A 98 12.08 7.84 -4.64
N VAL A 99 11.53 8.44 -5.69
CA VAL A 99 10.78 7.74 -6.75
C VAL A 99 11.64 6.69 -7.44
N LYS A 100 12.88 7.04 -7.80
CA LYS A 100 13.82 6.11 -8.45
C LYS A 100 14.09 4.88 -7.58
N ASN A 101 14.43 5.07 -6.31
CA ASN A 101 14.81 3.97 -5.43
C ASN A 101 13.60 3.13 -5.01
N GLN A 102 12.42 3.74 -4.80
CA GLN A 102 11.18 2.98 -4.58
C GLN A 102 10.85 2.09 -5.78
N ARG A 103 10.94 2.62 -7.01
CA ARG A 103 10.70 1.83 -8.23
C ARG A 103 11.72 0.71 -8.42
N ALA A 104 12.99 0.97 -8.12
CA ALA A 104 14.05 -0.04 -8.20
C ALA A 104 13.91 -1.15 -7.15
N ALA A 105 13.20 -0.88 -6.05
CA ALA A 105 12.95 -1.82 -4.97
C ALA A 105 11.68 -2.66 -5.14
N MET A 106 10.96 -2.54 -6.27
CA MET A 106 9.78 -3.36 -6.53
C MET A 106 10.16 -4.80 -6.86
N LEU A 107 9.33 -5.75 -6.41
CA LEU A 107 9.46 -7.15 -6.80
C LEU A 107 8.85 -7.44 -8.18
N ASP A 108 7.84 -6.66 -8.58
CA ASP A 108 7.23 -6.73 -9.91
C ASP A 108 7.56 -5.45 -10.68
N PRO A 109 8.41 -5.50 -11.72
CA PRO A 109 8.75 -4.32 -12.52
C PRO A 109 7.58 -3.82 -13.39
N TYR A 110 6.54 -4.64 -13.59
CA TYR A 110 5.34 -4.31 -14.36
C TYR A 110 4.21 -3.71 -13.51
N ALA A 111 4.33 -3.76 -12.18
CA ALA A 111 3.43 -3.08 -11.26
C ALA A 111 3.46 -1.55 -11.46
N PRO A 112 2.37 -0.85 -11.07
CA PRO A 112 2.33 0.61 -11.09
C PRO A 112 3.44 1.21 -10.21
N ASN A 113 3.80 2.48 -10.46
CA ASN A 113 4.68 3.22 -9.55
C ASN A 113 4.08 3.23 -8.14
N PRO A 114 4.84 2.93 -7.07
CA PRO A 114 4.33 3.02 -5.71
C PRO A 114 3.99 4.48 -5.36
N SER A 115 3.06 4.66 -4.42
CA SER A 115 2.85 5.97 -3.78
C SER A 115 4.17 6.52 -3.26
N VAL A 116 4.40 7.84 -3.46
CA VAL A 116 5.57 8.55 -2.92
C VAL A 116 5.65 8.42 -1.39
N GLU A 117 4.50 8.23 -0.72
CA GLU A 117 4.39 8.07 0.73
C GLU A 117 4.72 6.65 1.23
N ALA A 118 5.20 5.75 0.36
CA ALA A 118 5.55 4.38 0.76
C ALA A 118 6.52 4.29 1.94
N ILE A 119 7.43 5.26 2.09
CA ILE A 119 8.37 5.34 3.23
C ILE A 119 7.59 5.52 4.55
N LEU A 120 6.60 6.42 4.59
CA LEU A 120 5.75 6.65 5.76
C LEU A 120 5.01 5.36 6.15
N HIS A 121 4.43 4.68 5.16
CA HIS A 121 3.73 3.41 5.36
C HIS A 121 4.64 2.30 5.88
N ALA A 122 5.92 2.30 5.49
CA ALA A 122 6.90 1.32 5.96
C ALA A 122 7.27 1.52 7.44
N ILE A 123 7.45 2.77 7.88
CA ILE A 123 7.92 3.06 9.25
C ILE A 123 6.83 3.02 10.33
N ILE A 124 5.55 3.10 9.94
CA ILE A 124 4.44 2.93 10.88
C ILE A 124 4.38 1.44 11.30
N PRO A 125 4.46 1.09 12.60
CA PRO A 125 4.67 -0.29 13.08
C PRO A 125 3.38 -1.13 13.12
N PHE A 126 2.52 -0.99 12.10
CA PHE A 126 1.28 -1.74 11.95
C PHE A 126 1.24 -2.45 10.60
N LYS A 127 0.60 -3.63 10.57
CA LYS A 127 0.50 -4.46 9.36
C LYS A 127 -0.27 -3.75 8.24
N PHE A 128 -1.34 -3.08 8.59
CA PHE A 128 -2.21 -2.34 7.70
C PHE A 128 -2.09 -0.85 8.04
N VAL A 129 -1.95 -0.02 7.02
CA VAL A 129 -1.83 1.44 7.17
C VAL A 129 -2.71 2.10 6.12
N ASP A 130 -3.56 3.01 6.57
CA ASP A 130 -4.48 3.78 5.76
C ASP A 130 -4.11 5.26 5.90
N HIS A 131 -4.09 5.97 4.78
CA HIS A 131 -3.87 7.39 4.70
C HIS A 131 -4.94 7.99 3.80
N THR A 132 -5.75 8.89 4.35
CA THR A 132 -6.89 9.51 3.68
C THR A 132 -6.72 11.01 3.65
N HIS A 133 -7.29 11.66 2.64
CA HIS A 133 -7.41 13.11 2.58
C HIS A 133 -8.86 13.45 2.87
N ALA A 134 -9.27 13.32 4.13
CA ALA A 134 -10.64 13.60 4.53
C ALA A 134 -10.90 15.11 4.55
N ASP A 135 -12.13 15.53 4.21
CA ASP A 135 -12.57 16.87 4.58
C ASP A 135 -12.79 16.97 6.09
N ALA A 136 -12.77 18.20 6.60
CA ALA A 136 -12.79 18.49 8.04
C ALA A 136 -14.18 18.28 8.67
#